data_AF-A0A292S070-F1
#
_entry.id   AF-A0A292S070-F1
#
_cell.length_a   1.000
_cell.length_b   1.000
_cell.length_c   1.000
_cell.angle_alpha   90.00
_cell.angle_beta   90.00
_cell.angle_gamma   90.00
#
_symmetry.space_group_name_H-M   'P 1'
#
loop_
_entity.id
_entity.type
_entity.pdbx_description
1 polymer ?
#
loop_
_entity_poly.entity_id
_entity_poly.type
_entity_poly.pdbx_seq_one_letter_code
_entity_poly.pdbx_strand_id
1 'polypeptide(L)'
;MKKYVYIIVVIWALLAGGITAYNENLLRKGEEILLKVSPVDPRDFLRGDYVSLSYEINTAPESSKLRGDVYVILNKNSDKTFGIKEITNKKPENTIFLRGEKHGRRITYKGIQQYFVKEGNGRELEKKLLQGGIAKVSVDRNGYARIKEVSAIE
;
A
#
# COMPACT_ATOMS: atom_id res chain seq x y z
N MET A 1 36.58 -21.98 -10.69
CA MET A 1 36.04 -20.88 -9.85
C MET A 1 35.31 -19.81 -10.67
N LYS A 2 35.92 -19.22 -11.71
CA LYS A 2 35.29 -18.17 -12.55
C LYS A 2 33.91 -18.54 -13.14
N LYS A 3 33.71 -19.79 -13.60
CA LYS A 3 32.41 -20.27 -14.12
C LYS A 3 31.24 -20.17 -13.12
N TYR A 4 31.51 -20.39 -11.83
CA TYR A 4 30.48 -20.29 -10.79
C TYR A 4 30.16 -18.84 -10.45
N VAL A 5 31.14 -17.93 -10.56
CA VAL A 5 30.92 -16.49 -10.38
C VAL A 5 29.94 -15.95 -11.43
N TYR A 6 30.11 -16.31 -12.71
CA TYR A 6 29.17 -15.90 -13.75
C TYR A 6 27.75 -16.45 -13.53
N ILE A 7 27.63 -17.72 -13.12
CA ILE A 7 26.32 -18.32 -12.79
C ILE A 7 25.65 -17.55 -11.64
N ILE A 8 26.40 -17.22 -10.58
CA ILE A 8 25.88 -16.44 -9.45
C ILE A 8 25.42 -15.05 -9.91
N VAL A 9 26.22 -14.34 -10.72
CA VAL A 9 25.85 -13.02 -11.25
C VAL A 9 24.58 -13.09 -12.10
N VAL A 10 24.45 -14.11 -12.96
CA VAL A 10 23.26 -14.30 -13.79
C VAL A 10 22.03 -14.60 -12.93
N ILE A 11 22.16 -15.44 -11.89
CA ILE A 11 21.07 -15.72 -10.94
C ILE A 11 20.63 -14.43 -10.25
N TRP A 12 21.56 -13.61 -9.75
CA TRP A 12 21.23 -12.33 -9.13
C TRP A 12 20.55 -11.36 -10.10
N ALA A 13 21.04 -11.27 -11.34
CA ALA A 13 20.44 -10.44 -12.38
C ALA A 13 19.00 -10.88 -12.71
N LEU A 14 18.76 -12.20 -12.81
CA LEU A 14 17.42 -12.76 -13.04
C LEU A 14 16.49 -12.51 -11.85
N LEU A 15 16.97 -12.65 -10.62
CA LEU A 15 16.18 -12.37 -9.42
C LEU A 15 15.80 -10.89 -9.35
N ALA A 16 16.77 -9.98 -9.54
CA ALA A 16 16.53 -8.55 -9.55
C ALA A 16 15.56 -8.14 -10.68
N GLY A 17 15.80 -8.65 -11.90
CA GLY A 17 14.94 -8.41 -13.05
C GLY A 17 13.51 -8.92 -12.85
N GLY A 18 13.36 -10.11 -12.27
CA GLY A 18 12.05 -10.70 -11.95
C GLY A 18 11.26 -9.87 -10.93
N ILE A 19 11.92 -9.37 -9.88
CA ILE A 19 11.28 -8.51 -8.87
C ILE A 19 10.84 -7.18 -9.50
N THR A 20 11.69 -6.56 -10.31
CA THR A 20 11.36 -5.31 -11.00
C THR A 20 10.17 -5.51 -11.94
N ALA A 21 10.18 -6.57 -12.74
CA ALA A 21 9.09 -6.89 -13.67
C ALA A 21 7.77 -7.15 -12.93
N TYR A 22 7.81 -7.83 -11.77
CA TYR A 22 6.64 -8.05 -10.94
C TYR A 22 6.02 -6.74 -10.45
N ASN A 23 6.84 -5.84 -9.88
CA ASN A 23 6.37 -4.56 -9.35
C ASN A 23 5.82 -3.66 -10.46
N GLU A 24 6.50 -3.61 -11.61
CA GLU A 24 6.04 -2.83 -12.77
C GLU A 24 4.71 -3.36 -13.31
N ASN A 25 4.56 -4.68 -13.39
CA ASN A 25 3.30 -5.28 -13.83
C ASN A 25 2.16 -5.01 -12.84
N LEU A 26 2.42 -4.98 -11.53
CA LEU A 26 1.44 -4.56 -10.53
C LEU A 26 1.02 -3.10 -10.75
N LEU A 27 1.97 -2.18 -10.96
CA LEU A 27 1.64 -0.80 -11.25
C LEU A 27 0.88 -0.64 -12.57
N ARG A 28 1.13 -1.44 -13.61
CA ARG A 28 0.44 -1.29 -14.90
C ARG A 28 -0.92 -1.99 -14.98
N LYS A 29 -1.05 -3.19 -14.41
CA LYS A 29 -2.23 -4.06 -14.55
C LYS A 29 -3.03 -4.23 -13.27
N GLY A 30 -2.54 -3.74 -12.14
CA GLY A 30 -3.28 -3.76 -10.89
C GLY A 30 -4.50 -2.86 -10.98
N GLU A 31 -5.55 -3.25 -10.26
CA GLU A 31 -6.78 -2.49 -10.20
C GLU A 31 -6.56 -1.20 -9.41
N GLU A 32 -6.95 -0.07 -9.98
CA GLU A 32 -6.75 1.24 -9.35
C GLU A 32 -7.91 1.56 -8.40
N ILE A 33 -7.57 1.79 -7.15
CA ILE A 33 -8.49 2.21 -6.10
C ILE A 33 -8.05 3.56 -5.51
N LEU A 34 -9.03 4.33 -5.08
CA LEU A 34 -8.81 5.60 -4.38
C LEU A 34 -9.09 5.40 -2.89
N LEU A 35 -8.12 5.70 -2.04
CA LEU A 35 -8.26 5.57 -0.59
C LEU A 35 -8.07 6.92 0.09
N LYS A 36 -8.93 7.23 1.07
CA LYS A 36 -8.79 8.41 1.91
C LYS A 36 -7.60 8.24 2.85
N VAL A 37 -6.73 9.25 2.89
CA VAL A 37 -5.50 9.27 3.69
C VAL A 37 -5.36 10.54 4.49
N SER A 38 -4.67 10.41 5.61
CA SER A 38 -4.19 11.51 6.44
C SER A 38 -2.70 11.30 6.75
N PRO A 39 -1.92 12.38 6.89
CA PRO A 39 -0.51 12.26 7.22
C PRO A 39 -0.34 11.80 8.66
N VAL A 40 0.75 11.08 8.91
CA VAL A 40 1.23 10.74 10.25
C VAL A 40 2.62 11.35 10.39
N ASP A 41 2.82 12.09 11.48
CA ASP A 41 4.08 12.75 11.82
C ASP A 41 5.28 11.80 11.62
N PRO A 42 6.17 12.09 10.65
CA PRO A 42 7.27 11.19 10.32
C PRO A 42 8.33 11.20 11.42
N ARG A 43 8.61 10.00 11.94
CA ARG A 43 9.75 9.76 12.82
C ARG A 43 10.88 9.06 12.07
N ASP A 44 11.60 9.76 11.20
CA ASP A 44 12.96 9.35 10.80
C ASP A 44 13.65 10.43 9.95
N PHE A 45 14.85 10.86 10.34
CA PHE A 45 15.67 11.80 9.55
C PHE A 45 16.60 11.09 8.54
N LEU A 46 16.80 9.77 8.68
CA LEU A 46 17.85 9.04 7.96
C LEU A 46 17.38 8.31 6.70
N ARG A 47 16.08 8.36 6.37
CA ARG A 47 15.46 7.61 5.26
C ARG A 47 15.10 8.47 4.04
N GLY A 48 15.53 9.73 4.03
CA GLY A 48 15.11 10.73 3.05
C GLY A 48 13.71 11.26 3.31
N ASP A 49 13.17 12.05 2.38
CA ASP A 49 11.85 12.66 2.52
C ASP A 49 10.73 11.68 2.12
N TYR A 50 9.91 11.31 3.10
CA TYR A 50 8.72 10.52 2.90
C TYR A 50 7.58 11.05 3.77
N VAL A 51 6.34 10.72 3.38
CA VAL A 51 5.15 10.97 4.18
C VAL A 51 4.60 9.62 4.64
N SER A 52 4.43 9.46 5.95
CA SER A 52 3.73 8.30 6.50
C SER A 52 2.23 8.53 6.35
N LEU A 53 1.51 7.53 5.84
CA LEU A 53 0.09 7.64 5.55
C LEU A 53 -0.72 6.77 6.50
N SER A 54 -1.73 7.38 7.11
CA SER A 54 -2.82 6.67 7.77
C SER A 54 -4.04 6.63 6.85
N TYR A 55 -4.59 5.44 6.67
CA TYR A 55 -5.80 5.25 5.87
C TYR A 55 -7.01 5.11 6.79
N GLU A 56 -8.20 5.49 6.32
CA GLU A 56 -9.45 5.17 7.02
C GLU A 56 -9.60 3.66 7.23
N ILE A 57 -9.18 2.87 6.23
CA ILE A 57 -9.21 1.41 6.27
C ILE A 57 -8.20 0.80 7.26
N ASN A 58 -7.31 1.58 7.89
CA ASN A 58 -6.41 1.06 8.93
C ASN A 58 -7.18 0.70 10.22
N THR A 59 -8.41 1.18 10.40
CA THR A 59 -9.21 0.90 11.59
C THR A 59 -10.27 -0.15 11.29
N ALA A 60 -10.12 -1.33 11.89
CA ALA A 60 -11.11 -2.40 11.78
C ALA A 60 -12.43 -2.02 12.49
N PRO A 61 -13.59 -2.41 11.94
CA PRO A 61 -14.87 -2.33 12.65
C PRO A 61 -14.86 -3.16 13.94
N GLU A 62 -15.60 -2.72 14.96
CA GLU A 62 -15.71 -3.43 16.25
C GLU A 62 -16.24 -4.85 16.12
N SER A 63 -17.06 -5.11 15.11
CA SER A 63 -17.60 -6.43 14.81
C SER A 63 -16.53 -7.46 14.42
N SER A 64 -15.35 -7.03 13.98
CA SER A 64 -14.29 -7.94 13.53
C SER A 64 -13.42 -8.45 14.68
N LYS A 65 -13.67 -9.68 15.11
CA LYS A 65 -12.87 -10.39 16.12
C LYS A 65 -11.60 -11.07 15.58
N LEU A 66 -11.39 -11.04 14.26
CA LEU A 66 -10.25 -11.69 13.58
C LEU A 66 -8.91 -11.09 14.02
N ARG A 67 -7.83 -11.88 13.97
CA ARG A 67 -6.46 -11.45 14.30
C ARG A 67 -5.46 -12.10 13.33
N GLY A 68 -4.32 -11.46 13.12
CA GLY A 68 -3.27 -11.95 12.23
C GLY A 68 -3.52 -11.57 10.77
N ASP A 69 -3.12 -12.45 9.84
CA ASP A 69 -3.31 -12.24 8.41
C ASP A 69 -4.79 -12.22 8.04
N VAL A 70 -5.23 -11.10 7.45
CA VAL A 70 -6.61 -10.88 7.03
C VAL A 70 -6.69 -10.36 5.60
N TYR A 71 -7.81 -10.63 4.96
CA TYR A 71 -8.22 -10.05 3.69
C TYR A 71 -9.36 -9.07 3.94
N VAL A 72 -9.16 -7.83 3.51
CA VAL A 72 -10.11 -6.74 3.69
C VAL A 72 -10.79 -6.49 2.35
N ILE A 73 -12.06 -6.87 2.24
CA ILE A 73 -12.87 -6.66 1.06
C ILE A 73 -13.28 -5.19 1.02
N LEU A 74 -13.07 -4.56 -0.13
CA LEU A 74 -13.36 -3.15 -0.34
C LEU A 74 -14.64 -2.97 -1.16
N ASN A 75 -15.43 -1.95 -0.81
CA ASN A 75 -16.50 -1.45 -1.67
C ASN A 75 -16.21 -0.01 -2.10
N LYS A 76 -16.74 0.36 -3.26
CA LYS A 76 -16.71 1.75 -3.72
C LYS A 76 -17.80 2.55 -3.02
N ASN A 77 -17.43 3.62 -2.35
CA ASN A 77 -18.34 4.59 -1.75
C ASN A 77 -18.85 5.58 -2.81
N SER A 78 -19.88 6.35 -2.44
CA SER A 78 -20.46 7.41 -3.28
C SER A 78 -19.43 8.42 -3.80
N ASP A 79 -18.39 8.68 -3.00
CA ASP A 79 -17.32 9.64 -3.29
C ASP A 79 -16.23 9.09 -4.23
N LYS A 80 -16.47 7.93 -4.88
CA LYS A 80 -15.49 7.16 -5.68
C LYS A 80 -14.30 6.59 -4.88
N THR A 81 -14.20 6.87 -3.59
CA THR A 81 -13.21 6.27 -2.67
C THR A 81 -13.64 4.88 -2.22
N PHE A 82 -12.70 4.05 -1.79
CA PHE A 82 -12.97 2.69 -1.31
C PHE A 82 -12.97 2.61 0.22
N GLY A 83 -13.97 1.92 0.78
CA GLY A 83 -14.12 1.66 2.20
C GLY A 83 -14.08 0.17 2.54
N ILE A 84 -14.00 -0.16 3.83
CA ILE A 84 -14.08 -1.54 4.31
C ILE A 84 -15.53 -2.03 4.19
N LYS A 85 -15.74 -3.08 3.41
CA LYS A 85 -17.01 -3.83 3.39
C LYS A 85 -17.01 -4.95 4.43
N GLU A 86 -15.98 -5.78 4.38
CA GLU A 86 -15.89 -6.98 5.21
C GLU A 86 -14.43 -7.38 5.44
N ILE A 87 -14.16 -8.06 6.55
CA ILE A 87 -12.84 -8.62 6.86
C ILE A 87 -12.98 -10.12 7.02
N THR A 88 -12.21 -10.87 6.24
CA THR A 88 -12.21 -12.33 6.24
C THR A 88 -10.79 -12.89 6.39
N ASN A 89 -10.66 -14.10 6.89
CA ASN A 89 -9.39 -14.84 6.96
C ASN A 89 -9.19 -15.74 5.73
N LYS A 90 -10.22 -15.94 4.89
CA LYS A 90 -10.15 -16.73 3.67
C LYS A 90 -10.02 -15.78 2.47
N LYS A 91 -9.12 -16.11 1.54
CA LYS A 91 -8.95 -15.33 0.31
C LYS A 91 -10.29 -15.26 -0.45
N PRO A 92 -10.86 -14.07 -0.67
CA PRO A 92 -12.09 -13.93 -1.42
C PRO A 92 -11.82 -14.02 -2.92
N GLU A 93 -12.82 -14.45 -3.67
CA GLU A 93 -12.76 -14.57 -5.13
C GLU A 93 -13.60 -13.46 -5.77
N ASN A 94 -13.14 -12.98 -6.94
CA ASN A 94 -13.86 -12.05 -7.80
C ASN A 94 -14.30 -10.71 -7.14
N THR A 95 -13.57 -10.26 -6.13
CA THR A 95 -13.79 -8.98 -5.44
C THR A 95 -12.47 -8.25 -5.25
N ILE A 96 -12.54 -6.94 -5.06
CA ILE A 96 -11.38 -6.11 -4.75
C ILE A 96 -11.10 -6.27 -3.25
N PHE A 97 -9.91 -6.73 -2.91
CA PHE A 97 -9.50 -6.90 -1.52
C PHE A 97 -8.05 -6.49 -1.31
N LEU A 98 -7.73 -6.11 -0.07
CA LEU A 98 -6.37 -5.86 0.38
C LEU A 98 -5.95 -6.90 1.40
N ARG A 99 -4.72 -7.41 1.26
CA ARG A 99 -4.10 -8.25 2.27
C ARG A 99 -3.45 -7.37 3.32
N GLY A 100 -3.79 -7.61 4.58
CA GLY A 100 -3.24 -6.88 5.71
C GLY A 100 -3.05 -7.76 6.93
N GLU A 101 -2.40 -7.21 7.93
CA GLU A 101 -2.22 -7.86 9.23
C GLU A 101 -2.99 -7.07 10.29
N LYS A 102 -3.92 -7.74 10.98
CA LYS A 102 -4.79 -7.14 12.00
C LYS A 102 -4.26 -7.44 13.40
N HIS A 103 -3.91 -6.38 14.12
CA HIS A 103 -3.56 -6.42 15.53
C HIS A 103 -4.55 -5.56 16.33
N GLY A 104 -5.43 -6.22 17.08
CA GLY A 104 -6.50 -5.53 17.80
C GLY A 104 -7.46 -4.83 16.83
N ARG A 105 -7.50 -3.49 16.87
CA ARG A 105 -8.29 -2.65 15.94
C ARG A 105 -7.49 -2.12 14.75
N ARG A 106 -6.16 -2.21 14.78
CA ARG A 106 -5.32 -1.65 13.72
C ARG A 106 -5.04 -2.72 12.67
N ILE A 107 -5.21 -2.37 11.40
CA ILE A 107 -4.85 -3.16 10.24
C ILE A 107 -3.65 -2.48 9.59
N THR A 108 -2.63 -3.27 9.27
CA THR A 108 -1.43 -2.81 8.57
C THR A 108 -1.36 -3.44 7.18
N TYR A 109 -1.26 -2.62 6.14
CA TYR A 109 -1.19 -3.05 4.76
C TYR A 109 0.22 -2.89 4.21
N LYS A 110 0.86 -3.98 3.79
CA LYS A 110 2.26 -3.94 3.33
C LYS A 110 2.39 -3.20 1.99
N GLY A 111 3.25 -2.18 1.96
CA GLY A 111 3.67 -1.49 0.73
C GLY A 111 2.88 -0.23 0.39
N ILE A 112 1.99 0.21 1.28
CA ILE A 112 1.26 1.48 1.14
C ILE A 112 1.37 2.39 2.36
N GLN A 113 2.15 2.05 3.38
CA GLN A 113 2.22 2.87 4.59
C GLN A 113 3.05 4.16 4.44
N GLN A 114 3.97 4.18 3.47
CA GLN A 114 4.93 5.25 3.27
C GLN A 114 4.92 5.66 1.79
N TYR A 115 4.87 6.96 1.54
CA TYR A 115 4.99 7.54 0.21
C TYR A 115 6.27 8.37 0.13
N PHE A 116 7.19 7.93 -0.72
CA PHE A 116 8.48 8.58 -0.92
C PHE A 116 8.32 9.71 -1.92
N VAL A 117 8.86 10.88 -1.59
CA VAL A 117 8.81 12.08 -2.43
C VAL A 117 10.23 12.56 -2.75
N LYS A 118 10.33 13.48 -3.70
CA LYS A 118 11.59 14.19 -3.93
C LYS A 118 11.95 15.01 -2.69
N GLU A 119 13.24 15.02 -2.37
CA GLU A 119 13.81 15.76 -1.25
C GLU A 119 13.34 17.24 -1.25
N GLY A 120 12.99 17.75 -0.07
CA GLY A 120 12.40 19.06 0.17
C GLY A 120 10.87 19.12 0.12
N ASN A 121 10.19 18.14 -0.50
CA ASN A 121 8.73 18.22 -0.73
C ASN A 121 7.89 17.49 0.33
N GLY A 122 8.51 16.71 1.23
CA GLY A 122 7.79 15.90 2.22
C GLY A 122 6.89 16.73 3.12
N ARG A 123 7.45 17.80 3.70
CA ARG A 123 6.73 18.71 4.61
C ARG A 123 5.62 19.49 3.94
N GLU A 124 5.79 19.88 2.68
CA GLU A 124 4.74 20.59 1.95
C GLU A 124 3.56 19.67 1.64
N LEU A 125 3.84 18.46 1.16
CA LEU A 125 2.80 17.46 0.92
C LEU A 125 2.09 17.10 2.22
N GLU A 126 2.84 16.89 3.31
CA GLU A 126 2.28 16.62 4.63
C GLU A 126 1.29 17.73 5.08
N LYS A 127 1.70 19.00 4.98
CA LYS A 127 0.83 20.14 5.32
C LYS A 127 -0.44 20.17 4.49
N LYS A 128 -0.35 19.89 3.19
CA LYS A 128 -1.52 19.81 2.30
C LYS A 128 -2.44 18.66 2.70
N LEU A 129 -1.87 17.52 3.08
CA LEU A 129 -2.65 16.34 3.51
C LEU A 129 -3.34 16.52 4.87
N LEU A 130 -2.98 17.53 5.68
CA LEU A 130 -3.69 17.83 6.94
C LEU A 130 -5.17 18.17 6.72
N GLN A 131 -5.52 18.71 5.55
CA GLN A 131 -6.91 19.02 5.18
C GLN A 131 -7.66 17.80 4.61
N GLY A 132 -6.96 16.67 4.44
CA GLY A 132 -7.47 15.46 3.81
C GLY A 132 -6.74 15.16 2.51
N GLY A 133 -6.56 13.87 2.21
CA GLY A 133 -5.92 13.43 0.99
C GLY A 133 -6.53 12.17 0.41
N ILE A 134 -6.23 11.95 -0.87
CA ILE A 134 -6.59 10.76 -1.63
C ILE A 134 -5.30 10.12 -2.15
N ALA A 135 -5.09 8.87 -1.79
CA ALA A 135 -4.04 8.04 -2.36
C ALA A 135 -4.64 7.16 -3.46
N LYS A 136 -4.06 7.25 -4.67
CA LYS A 136 -4.31 6.31 -5.77
C LYS A 136 -3.41 5.10 -5.57
N VAL A 137 -4.01 3.96 -5.35
CA VAL A 137 -3.34 2.72 -5.01
C VAL A 137 -3.69 1.66 -6.06
N SER A 138 -2.69 0.92 -6.52
CA SER A 138 -2.88 -0.20 -7.43
C SER A 138 -2.79 -1.52 -6.67
N VAL A 139 -3.76 -2.40 -6.91
CA VAL A 139 -3.93 -3.67 -6.16
C VAL A 139 -3.84 -4.86 -7.11
N ASP A 140 -3.08 -5.89 -6.73
CA ASP A 140 -3.02 -7.14 -7.49
C ASP A 140 -4.10 -8.16 -7.06
N ARG A 141 -4.17 -9.26 -7.80
CA ARG A 141 -5.07 -10.40 -7.54
C ARG A 141 -4.76 -11.15 -6.22
N ASN A 142 -3.69 -10.79 -5.54
CA ASN A 142 -3.28 -11.37 -4.25
C ASN A 142 -3.52 -10.40 -3.08
N GLY A 143 -4.03 -9.19 -3.36
CA GLY A 143 -4.30 -8.15 -2.37
C GLY A 143 -3.06 -7.37 -1.95
N TYR A 144 -1.93 -7.49 -2.66
CA TYR A 144 -0.80 -6.58 -2.47
C TYR A 144 -1.06 -5.27 -3.18
N ALA A 145 -0.64 -4.20 -2.54
CA ALA A 145 -0.89 -2.86 -3.00
C ALA A 145 0.38 -2.04 -3.14
N ARG A 146 0.36 -1.10 -4.07
CA ARG A 146 1.40 -0.09 -4.28
C ARG A 146 0.77 1.27 -4.53
N ILE A 147 1.37 2.29 -3.95
CA ILE A 147 0.95 3.68 -4.16
C ILE A 147 1.43 4.13 -5.53
N LYS A 148 0.51 4.65 -6.36
CA LYS A 148 0.86 5.32 -7.61
C LYS A 148 1.07 6.82 -7.39
N GLU A 149 0.17 7.42 -6.62
CA GLU A 149 0.08 8.86 -6.46
C GLU A 149 -0.64 9.20 -5.17
N VAL A 150 -0.29 10.33 -4.56
CA VAL A 150 -0.97 10.88 -3.39
C VAL A 150 -1.24 12.35 -3.68
N SER A 151 -2.50 12.74 -3.53
CA SER A 151 -2.97 14.11 -3.77
C SER A 151 -3.74 14.60 -2.56
N ALA A 152 -3.56 15.87 -2.18
CA ALA A 152 -4.42 16.49 -1.19
C ALA A 152 -5.78 16.85 -1.82
N ILE A 153 -6.82 16.86 -1.00
CA ILE A 153 -8.13 17.38 -1.39
C ILE A 153 -8.02 18.91 -1.23
N GLU A 154 -8.13 19.65 -2.34
CA GLU A 154 -8.23 21.13 -2.32
C GLU A 154 -9.60 21.61 -1.83
#